data_AF-A0A972EQU8-F1
#
_entry.id   AF-A0A972EQU8-F1
#
_cell.length_a   1.000
_cell.length_b   1.000
_cell.length_c   1.000
_cell.angle_alpha   90.00
_cell.angle_beta   90.00
_cell.angle_gamma   90.00
#
_symmetry.space_group_name_H-M   'P 1'
#
loop_
_entity.id
_entity.type
_entity.pdbx_description
1 polymer ?
#
loop_
_entity_poly.entity_id
_entity_poly.type
_entity_poly.pdbx_seq_one_letter_code
_entity_poly.pdbx_strand_id
1 'polypeptide(L)'
;MDENNENLTQENSSSADPETPVNMAKTDLSAETTVETAPIRNRRLPWIWLGVLFFILMLALGVFLGYRQGIARRLAREQTTVVEVAAEQYQMAFQDMAAGNYQNAKARIEYVIKIYPQFPGAPELLRSILMNIEQPTPTATLAIVSSLTPAP
;
A
#
# COMPACT_ATOMS: atom_id res chain seq x y z
N MET A 1 -19.56 15.47 -46.78
CA MET A 1 -18.79 14.50 -45.98
C MET A 1 -19.80 13.55 -45.35
N ASP A 2 -20.48 12.66 -46.05
CA ASP A 2 -20.06 11.62 -47.01
C ASP A 2 -19.21 10.52 -46.35
N GLU A 3 -19.87 9.36 -46.22
CA GLU A 3 -19.39 7.99 -46.49
C GLU A 3 -18.48 7.26 -45.48
N ASN A 4 -19.07 6.29 -44.76
CA ASN A 4 -18.84 4.84 -44.95
C ASN A 4 -19.42 4.09 -43.73
N ASN A 5 -20.66 3.61 -43.78
CA ASN A 5 -21.21 2.45 -44.50
C ASN A 5 -20.71 1.09 -43.99
N GLU A 6 -21.58 0.48 -43.20
CA GLU A 6 -21.61 -0.90 -42.76
C GLU A 6 -22.02 -1.80 -43.94
N ASN A 7 -21.33 -2.93 -44.16
CA ASN A 7 -21.84 -3.98 -45.05
C ASN A 7 -21.22 -5.33 -44.62
N LEU A 8 -21.93 -6.15 -43.83
CA LEU A 8 -22.89 -7.19 -44.22
C LEU A 8 -22.23 -8.50 -44.69
N THR A 9 -22.38 -9.51 -43.84
CA THR A 9 -22.17 -10.93 -44.10
C THR A 9 -23.30 -11.45 -45.00
N GLN A 10 -23.01 -12.11 -46.13
CA GLN A 10 -23.90 -13.13 -46.69
C GLN A 10 -23.18 -13.97 -47.77
N GLU A 11 -23.10 -15.30 -47.53
CA GLU A 11 -23.35 -16.42 -48.46
C GLU A 11 -22.69 -16.47 -49.86
N ASN A 12 -22.52 -17.59 -50.55
CA ASN A 12 -22.89 -19.01 -50.42
C ASN A 12 -22.29 -19.70 -51.67
N SER A 13 -22.27 -21.03 -51.62
CA SER A 13 -22.22 -21.99 -52.72
C SER A 13 -20.82 -22.53 -53.03
N SER A 14 -20.49 -23.77 -52.63
CA SER A 14 -21.10 -25.07 -52.97
C SER A 14 -20.24 -25.77 -54.02
N SER A 15 -19.58 -26.83 -53.55
CA SER A 15 -19.21 -28.09 -54.19
C SER A 15 -19.58 -28.29 -55.66
N ALA A 16 -18.59 -28.63 -56.51
CA ALA A 16 -18.67 -29.66 -57.56
C ALA A 16 -17.30 -29.83 -58.26
N ASP A 17 -16.63 -30.97 -58.02
CA ASP A 17 -15.80 -31.66 -59.04
C ASP A 17 -16.74 -32.19 -60.16
N PRO A 18 -16.28 -32.62 -61.37
CA PRO A 18 -14.94 -33.06 -61.76
C PRO A 18 -14.47 -32.43 -63.10
N GLU A 19 -13.30 -32.80 -63.60
CA GLU A 19 -13.02 -33.16 -65.01
C GLU A 19 -11.50 -33.14 -65.26
N THR A 20 -10.86 -34.29 -65.01
CA THR A 20 -9.62 -34.67 -65.70
C THR A 20 -9.87 -34.79 -67.20
N PRO A 21 -8.87 -34.44 -68.03
CA PRO A 21 -8.14 -35.54 -68.65
C PRO A 21 -6.62 -35.40 -68.58
N VAL A 22 -6.03 -36.45 -68.03
CA VAL A 22 -4.74 -37.06 -68.35
C VAL A 22 -4.18 -36.67 -69.73
N ASN A 23 -2.97 -36.12 -69.80
CA ASN A 23 -1.87 -36.78 -70.53
C ASN A 23 -0.48 -36.17 -70.35
N MET A 24 0.47 -37.08 -70.10
CA MET A 24 1.86 -37.11 -70.55
C MET A 24 2.77 -35.89 -70.30
N ALA A 25 3.67 -36.02 -69.32
CA ALA A 25 5.10 -36.22 -69.61
C ALA A 25 5.89 -36.46 -68.31
N LYS A 26 6.29 -37.71 -68.17
CA LYS A 26 7.39 -38.23 -67.35
C LYS A 26 8.63 -37.33 -67.40
N THR A 27 9.30 -37.12 -66.26
CA THR A 27 10.75 -37.42 -66.08
C THR A 27 11.10 -37.32 -64.59
N ASP A 28 11.50 -38.46 -64.05
CA ASP A 28 12.14 -38.69 -62.76
C ASP A 28 13.28 -37.68 -62.48
N LEU A 29 13.54 -37.37 -61.21
CA LEU A 29 14.70 -37.93 -60.50
C LEU A 29 14.90 -37.21 -59.16
N SER A 30 14.67 -37.97 -58.09
CA SER A 30 15.17 -37.67 -56.75
C SER A 30 16.70 -37.65 -56.77
N ALA A 31 17.30 -36.55 -56.33
CA ALA A 31 18.71 -36.47 -55.99
C ALA A 31 18.88 -35.59 -54.74
N GLU A 32 18.87 -36.27 -53.60
CA GLU A 32 19.61 -36.00 -52.36
C GLU A 32 20.70 -34.92 -52.46
N THR A 33 20.71 -33.94 -51.53
CA THR A 33 21.93 -33.24 -51.11
C THR A 33 21.74 -32.58 -49.73
N THR A 34 22.41 -33.17 -48.76
CA THR A 34 23.16 -32.52 -47.66
C THR A 34 22.40 -32.01 -46.43
N VAL A 35 22.52 -32.81 -45.36
CA VAL A 35 22.44 -32.37 -43.97
C VAL A 35 23.65 -31.49 -43.67
N GLU A 36 23.46 -30.17 -43.68
CA GLU A 36 24.47 -29.20 -43.24
C GLU A 36 24.47 -29.12 -41.71
N THR A 37 25.53 -29.65 -41.08
CA THR A 37 25.74 -29.52 -39.63
C THR A 37 26.20 -28.09 -39.31
N ALA A 38 25.32 -27.29 -38.73
CA ALA A 38 25.62 -25.91 -38.35
C ALA A 38 26.62 -25.83 -37.16
N PRO A 39 27.55 -24.86 -37.16
CA PRO A 39 28.66 -24.79 -36.20
C PRO A 39 28.21 -24.28 -34.82
N ILE A 40 28.85 -24.78 -33.76
CA ILE A 40 28.61 -24.43 -32.36
C ILE A 40 28.92 -22.95 -32.15
N ARG A 41 27.89 -22.10 -32.20
CA ARG A 41 28.03 -20.64 -32.06
C ARG A 41 28.42 -20.28 -30.62
N ASN A 42 29.60 -19.69 -30.53
CA ASN A 42 30.23 -19.17 -29.33
C ASN A 42 29.32 -18.33 -28.40
N ARG A 43 29.33 -18.78 -27.14
CA ARG A 43 28.96 -18.15 -25.86
C ARG A 43 28.76 -16.62 -25.90
N ARG A 44 27.55 -16.17 -26.26
CA ARG A 44 27.00 -14.85 -25.87
C ARG A 44 26.08 -14.93 -24.65
N LEU A 45 25.81 -16.16 -24.19
CA LEU A 45 25.09 -16.45 -22.96
C LEU A 45 25.69 -15.83 -21.69
N PRO A 46 27.02 -15.78 -21.44
CA PRO A 46 27.50 -15.26 -20.16
C PRO A 46 27.17 -13.78 -19.95
N TRP A 47 27.00 -12.99 -21.02
CA TRP A 47 26.66 -11.57 -20.89
C TRP A 47 25.18 -11.35 -20.55
N ILE A 48 24.30 -12.22 -21.05
CA ILE A 48 22.89 -12.24 -20.67
C ILE A 48 22.75 -12.66 -19.19
N TRP A 49 23.53 -13.64 -18.75
CA TRP A 49 23.60 -14.02 -17.33
C TRP A 49 24.11 -12.89 -16.43
N LEU A 50 25.05 -12.08 -16.90
CA LEU A 50 25.50 -10.89 -16.16
C LEU A 50 24.39 -9.83 -16.03
N GLY A 51 23.60 -9.62 -17.08
CA GLY A 51 22.42 -8.75 -17.03
C GLY A 51 21.34 -9.26 -16.07
N VAL A 52 21.07 -10.57 -16.09
CA VAL A 52 20.13 -11.22 -15.16
C VAL A 52 20.63 -11.09 -13.71
N LEU A 53 21.92 -11.32 -13.47
CA LEU A 53 22.52 -11.15 -12.14
C LEU A 53 22.39 -9.71 -11.64
N PHE A 54 22.66 -8.73 -12.52
CA PHE A 54 22.49 -7.32 -12.19
C PHE A 54 21.03 -6.96 -11.88
N PHE A 55 20.08 -7.51 -12.63
CA PHE A 55 18.66 -7.31 -12.39
C PHE A 55 18.21 -7.89 -11.05
N ILE A 56 18.65 -9.10 -10.72
CA ILE A 56 18.41 -9.73 -9.41
C ILE A 56 19.02 -8.87 -8.29
N LEU A 57 20.21 -8.33 -8.49
CA LEU A 57 20.86 -7.47 -7.51
C LEU A 57 20.07 -6.18 -7.27
N MET A 58 19.62 -5.52 -8.33
CA MET A 58 18.74 -4.33 -8.26
C MET A 58 17.43 -4.65 -7.52
N LEU A 59 16.83 -5.80 -7.81
CA LEU A 59 15.60 -6.25 -7.14
C LEU A 59 15.84 -6.50 -5.65
N ALA A 60 16.93 -7.18 -5.29
CA ALA A 60 17.31 -7.44 -3.90
C ALA A 60 17.58 -6.14 -3.13
N LEU A 61 18.27 -5.17 -3.74
CA LEU A 61 18.49 -3.85 -3.15
C LEU A 61 17.15 -3.11 -2.95
N GLY A 62 16.28 -3.13 -3.95
CA GLY A 62 14.95 -2.52 -3.86
C GLY A 62 14.11 -3.10 -2.72
N VAL A 63 14.07 -4.42 -2.59
CA VAL A 63 13.38 -5.12 -1.49
C VAL A 63 14.03 -4.80 -0.15
N PHE A 64 15.37 -4.82 -0.07
CA PHE A 64 16.09 -4.56 1.18
C PHE A 64 15.88 -3.12 1.68
N LEU A 65 16.01 -2.12 0.80
CA LEU A 65 15.75 -0.72 1.14
C LEU A 65 14.27 -0.50 1.46
N GLY A 66 13.36 -1.09 0.66
CA GLY A 66 11.92 -0.97 0.85
C GLY A 66 11.42 -1.56 2.16
N TYR A 67 11.94 -2.73 2.55
CA TYR A 67 11.58 -3.39 3.82
C TYR A 67 11.95 -2.55 5.04
N ARG A 68 13.15 -1.93 5.04
CA ARG A 68 13.59 -1.05 6.13
C ARG A 68 12.69 0.18 6.27
N GLN A 69 12.29 0.78 5.14
CA GLN A 69 11.40 1.96 5.15
C GLN A 69 9.97 1.62 5.58
N GLY A 70 9.46 0.43 5.20
CA GLY A 70 8.13 -0.03 5.59
C GLY A 70 7.97 -0.22 7.10
N ILE A 71 8.98 -0.79 7.77
CA ILE A 71 8.99 -0.93 9.23
C ILE A 71 9.12 0.43 9.91
N ALA A 72 10.03 1.28 9.43
CA ALA A 72 10.20 2.63 9.95
C ALA A 72 8.90 3.46 9.86
N ARG A 73 8.10 3.27 8.79
CA ARG A 73 6.82 3.97 8.62
C ARG A 73 5.79 3.57 9.68
N ARG A 74 5.76 2.30 10.11
CA ARG A 74 4.84 1.81 11.16
C ARG A 74 5.26 2.33 12.52
N LEU A 75 6.55 2.20 12.86
CA LEU A 75 7.11 2.72 14.11
C LEU A 75 6.96 4.25 14.22
N ALA A 76 7.19 4.98 13.13
CA ALA A 76 7.00 6.42 13.10
C ALA A 76 5.52 6.82 13.24
N ARG A 77 4.59 6.07 12.63
CA ARG A 77 3.15 6.35 12.79
C ARG A 77 2.68 6.15 14.23
N GLU A 78 3.09 5.06 14.88
CA GLU A 78 2.74 4.79 16.28
C GLU A 78 3.24 5.91 17.20
N GLN A 79 4.50 6.32 17.05
CA GLN A 79 5.07 7.41 17.84
C GLN A 79 4.40 8.76 17.55
N THR A 80 4.14 9.07 16.28
CA THR A 80 3.41 10.29 15.90
C THR A 80 2.00 10.32 16.52
N THR A 81 1.27 9.20 16.47
CA THR A 81 -0.07 9.11 17.08
C THR A 81 -0.03 9.31 18.59
N VAL A 82 0.93 8.72 19.30
CA VAL A 82 1.06 8.92 20.75
C VAL A 82 1.38 10.38 21.10
N VAL A 83 2.29 11.02 20.35
CA VAL A 83 2.64 12.43 20.55
C VAL A 83 1.46 13.35 20.26
N GLU A 84 0.69 13.07 19.21
CA GLU A 84 -0.51 13.83 18.84
C GLU A 84 -1.58 13.72 19.93
N VAL A 85 -1.90 12.50 20.38
CA VAL A 85 -2.85 12.27 21.48
C VAL A 85 -2.37 12.96 22.77
N ALA A 86 -1.07 12.88 23.08
CA ALA A 86 -0.50 13.55 24.24
C ALA A 86 -0.66 15.08 24.15
N ALA A 87 -0.38 15.67 22.98
CA ALA A 87 -0.53 17.10 22.75
C ALA A 87 -1.98 17.56 22.86
N GLU A 88 -2.92 16.79 22.32
CA GLU A 88 -4.36 17.08 22.40
C GLU A 88 -4.85 17.09 23.86
N GLN A 89 -4.47 16.06 24.64
CA GLN A 89 -4.82 15.96 26.06
C GLN A 89 -4.16 17.08 26.89
N TYR A 90 -2.93 17.45 26.56
CA TYR A 90 -2.23 18.58 27.17
C TYR A 90 -2.97 19.90 26.92
N GLN A 91 -3.43 20.13 25.68
CA GLN A 91 -4.21 21.31 25.34
C GLN A 91 -5.59 21.33 26.02
N MET A 92 -6.28 20.19 26.10
CA MET A 92 -7.54 20.07 26.83
C MET A 92 -7.38 20.34 28.32
N ALA A 93 -6.27 19.96 28.92
CA ALA A 93 -6.00 20.25 30.34
C ALA A 93 -5.95 21.76 30.60
N PHE A 94 -5.39 22.58 29.70
CA PHE A 94 -5.45 24.03 29.85
C PHE A 94 -6.88 24.57 29.79
N GLN A 95 -7.72 24.00 28.92
CA GLN A 95 -9.13 24.38 28.84
C GLN A 95 -9.87 24.01 30.13
N ASP A 96 -9.60 22.84 30.69
CA ASP A 96 -10.14 22.42 31.98
C ASP A 96 -9.68 23.35 33.11
N MET A 97 -8.40 23.76 33.13
CA MET A 97 -7.89 24.73 34.10
C MET A 97 -8.57 26.09 33.95
N ALA A 98 -8.74 26.57 32.72
CA ALA A 98 -9.45 27.82 32.43
C ALA A 98 -10.93 27.76 32.86
N ALA A 99 -11.54 26.57 32.79
CA ALA A 99 -12.89 26.31 33.27
C ALA A 99 -12.97 26.05 34.79
N GLY A 100 -11.84 26.02 35.51
CA GLY A 100 -11.78 25.70 36.95
C GLY A 100 -11.89 24.20 37.28
N ASN A 101 -11.92 23.34 36.26
CA ASN A 101 -12.03 21.87 36.39
C ASN A 101 -10.67 21.22 36.65
N TYR A 102 -10.00 21.60 37.73
CA TYR A 102 -8.64 21.14 38.02
C TYR A 102 -8.50 19.62 38.19
N GLN A 103 -9.54 18.93 38.69
CA GLN A 103 -9.54 17.46 38.79
C GLN A 103 -9.44 16.78 37.41
N ASN A 104 -10.16 17.32 36.41
CA ASN A 104 -10.11 16.80 35.05
C ASN A 104 -8.76 17.11 34.40
N ALA A 105 -8.27 18.35 34.57
CA ALA A 105 -6.95 18.75 34.11
C ALA A 105 -5.85 17.82 34.67
N LYS A 106 -5.90 17.50 35.97
CA LYS A 106 -4.98 16.57 36.62
C LYS A 106 -5.00 15.20 35.95
N ALA A 107 -6.19 14.60 35.79
CA ALA A 107 -6.33 13.27 35.19
C ALA A 107 -5.79 13.23 33.76
N ARG A 108 -6.01 14.29 32.96
CA ARG A 108 -5.46 14.39 31.60
C ARG A 108 -3.95 14.49 31.58
N ILE A 109 -3.35 15.32 32.42
CA ILE A 109 -1.89 15.45 32.47
C ILE A 109 -1.22 14.19 33.01
N GLU A 110 -1.82 13.50 33.97
CA GLU A 110 -1.37 12.18 34.40
C GLU A 110 -1.41 11.17 33.23
N TYR A 111 -2.46 11.22 32.41
CA TYR A 111 -2.55 10.39 31.20
C TYR A 111 -1.46 10.75 30.18
N VAL A 112 -1.21 12.03 29.93
CA VAL A 112 -0.11 12.51 29.05
C VAL A 112 1.24 11.95 29.51
N ILE A 113 1.56 12.07 30.81
CA ILE A 113 2.81 11.55 31.37
C ILE A 113 2.86 10.03 31.28
N LYS A 114 1.73 9.33 31.41
CA LYS A 114 1.65 7.87 31.28
C LYS A 114 1.94 7.39 29.86
N ILE A 115 1.41 8.06 28.84
CA ILE A 115 1.58 7.64 27.43
C ILE A 115 2.87 8.18 26.80
N TYR A 116 3.32 9.36 27.23
CA TYR A 116 4.53 10.00 26.74
C TYR A 116 5.27 10.70 27.91
N PRO A 117 6.08 9.94 28.69
CA PRO A 117 6.75 10.45 29.89
C PRO A 117 7.72 11.61 29.65
N GLN A 118 8.22 11.73 28.43
CA GLN A 118 9.15 12.78 28.00
C GLN A 118 8.43 14.01 27.43
N PHE A 119 7.10 14.13 27.60
CA PHE A 119 6.33 15.29 27.14
C PHE A 119 6.84 16.58 27.81
N PRO A 120 7.22 17.62 27.05
CA PRO A 120 7.77 18.84 27.61
C PRO A 120 6.71 19.61 28.39
N GLY A 121 7.03 20.04 29.62
CA GLY A 121 6.14 20.89 30.42
C GLY A 121 4.96 20.17 31.09
N ALA A 122 4.79 18.86 30.89
CA ALA A 122 3.73 18.08 31.56
C ALA A 122 3.95 17.96 33.08
N PRO A 123 5.15 17.64 33.60
CA PRO A 123 5.39 17.58 35.04
C PRO A 123 5.17 18.93 35.75
N GLU A 124 5.60 20.03 35.12
CA GLU A 124 5.46 21.39 35.64
C GLU A 124 3.98 21.80 35.70
N LEU A 125 3.21 21.49 34.65
CA LEU A 125 1.78 21.75 34.61
C LEU A 125 1.03 20.91 35.64
N LEU A 126 1.41 19.64 35.86
CA LEU A 126 0.78 18.83 36.90
C LEU A 126 0.98 19.46 38.29
N ARG A 127 2.18 19.97 38.57
CA ARG A 127 2.45 20.67 39.83
C ARG A 127 1.59 21.92 39.99
N SER A 128 1.45 22.73 38.94
CA SER A 128 0.61 23.93 39.01
C SER A 128 -0.87 23.58 39.20
N ILE A 129 -1.37 22.50 38.57
CA ILE A 129 -2.73 22.00 38.79
C ILE A 129 -2.92 21.57 40.24
N LEU A 130 -1.99 20.80 40.81
CA LEU A 130 -2.09 20.31 42.19
C LEU A 130 -2.15 21.46 43.21
N MET A 131 -1.37 22.53 43.01
CA MET A 131 -1.45 23.74 43.84
C MET A 131 -2.82 24.41 43.81
N ASN A 132 -3.59 24.25 42.72
CA ASN A 132 -4.94 24.79 42.60
C ASN A 132 -6.02 23.84 43.16
N ILE A 133 -5.80 22.52 43.09
CA ILE A 133 -6.72 21.49 43.64
C ILE A 133 -6.82 21.55 45.16
N GLU A 134 -5.75 21.91 45.85
CA GLU A 134 -5.74 22.05 47.30
C GLU A 134 -6.69 23.17 47.80
N GLN A 135 -7.28 23.93 46.88
CA GLN A 135 -8.39 24.84 47.14
C GLN A 135 -9.72 24.07 46.97
N PRO A 136 -10.66 24.15 47.94
CA PRO A 136 -11.89 23.36 47.92
C PRO A 136 -12.70 23.65 46.65
N THR A 137 -12.73 22.68 45.73
CA THR A 137 -13.44 22.76 44.45
C THR A 137 -14.66 21.84 44.48
N PRO A 138 -15.88 22.31 44.13
CA PRO A 138 -17.07 21.47 44.10
C PRO A 138 -16.96 20.40 43.00
N THR A 139 -17.14 19.13 43.39
CA THR A 139 -17.18 17.98 42.48
C THR A 139 -18.40 18.06 41.56
N ALA A 140 -18.17 18.06 40.24
CA ALA A 140 -19.24 17.94 39.25
C ALA A 140 -19.73 16.48 39.17
N THR A 141 -21.00 16.26 39.53
CA THR A 141 -21.69 14.97 39.38
C THR A 141 -22.00 14.72 37.91
N LEU A 142 -21.41 13.67 37.33
CA LEU A 142 -21.70 13.25 35.95
C LEU A 142 -23.10 12.64 35.89
N ALA A 143 -23.99 13.25 35.09
CA ALA A 143 -25.29 12.65 34.77
C ALA A 143 -25.07 11.47 33.82
N ILE A 144 -25.35 10.25 34.29
CA ILE A 144 -25.35 9.04 33.47
C ILE A 144 -26.57 9.13 32.54
N VAL A 145 -26.34 9.41 31.27
CA VAL A 145 -27.38 9.32 30.23
C VAL A 145 -27.57 7.86 29.85
N SER A 146 -28.65 7.25 30.33
CA SER A 146 -29.05 5.90 29.94
C SER A 146 -29.36 5.87 28.44
N SER A 147 -28.53 5.16 27.67
CA SER A 147 -28.77 4.88 26.25
C SER A 147 -29.97 3.95 26.08
N LEU A 148 -31.08 4.46 25.53
CA LEU A 148 -32.21 3.64 25.10
C LEU A 148 -31.87 3.02 23.74
N THR A 149 -31.38 1.78 23.73
CA THR A 149 -31.20 0.99 22.51
C THR A 149 -32.58 0.58 21.94
N PRO A 150 -32.92 0.90 20.68
CA PRO A 150 -34.11 0.34 20.05
C PRO A 150 -33.86 -1.11 19.64
N ALA A 151 -34.77 -2.01 20.01
CA ALA A 151 -34.73 -3.43 19.63
C ALA A 151 -35.17 -3.62 18.16
N PRO A 152 -34.64 -4.63 17.44
CA PRO A 152 -34.96 -4.92 16.04
C PRO A 152 -36.39 -5.43 15.84
#